data_AF-A0A0D1DZG2-F1
#
_entry.id   AF-A0A0D1DZG2-F1
#
_cell.length_a   1.000
_cell.length_b   1.000
_cell.length_c   1.000
_cell.angle_alpha   90.00
_cell.angle_beta   90.00
_cell.angle_gamma   90.00
#
_symmetry.space_group_name_H-M   'P 1'
#
loop_
_entity.id
_entity.type
_entity.pdbx_description
1 polymer ?
#
loop_
_entity_poly.entity_id
_entity_poly.type
_entity_poly.pdbx_seq_one_letter_code
_entity_poly.pdbx_strand_id
1 'polypeptide(L)'
;MTGQAMATLVIVMGTSGSGKSTVGSALSAALGCAFVDGDDLHPASNVDKMSRGQPLNDQDREPWLITIRRTGLELATSQTLASDALRNKEKSQSAKLAEVYETSRQSTSQIDLAAESSSIRAKPQPSQAHSNKHIAVIACSSLKLIYRRLLRGTIPSLTHPTASQPESQLPSDLQVIHIYLDLSKQLLEHRMSNRKGHFMKLDMLYSQLDTLQVPDEHKEFGVIKVKVESETTTDEIVKDAMDQLKQRGVI
;
A
#
# COMPACT_ATOMS: atom_id res chain seq x y z
N MET A 1 -13.70 23.45 13.52
CA MET A 1 -13.54 22.66 12.28
C MET A 1 -12.53 21.58 12.58
N THR A 2 -12.97 20.34 12.81
CA THR A 2 -12.07 19.21 13.08
C THR A 2 -11.30 18.90 11.80
N GLY A 3 -9.99 19.16 11.78
CA GLY A 3 -9.12 18.87 10.64
C GLY A 3 -9.07 17.38 10.38
N GLN A 4 -9.80 16.91 9.38
CA GLN A 4 -9.76 15.52 8.95
C GLN A 4 -8.41 15.28 8.28
N ALA A 5 -7.67 14.27 8.74
CA ALA A 5 -6.39 13.91 8.13
C ALA A 5 -6.63 13.50 6.66
N MET A 6 -5.81 14.05 5.76
CA MET A 6 -5.87 13.74 4.33
C MET A 6 -5.59 12.24 4.12
N ALA A 7 -6.31 11.61 3.19
CA ALA A 7 -6.02 10.23 2.79
C ALA A 7 -4.62 10.15 2.16
N THR A 8 -3.86 9.11 2.49
CA THR A 8 -2.51 8.87 2.00
C THR A 8 -2.39 7.51 1.35
N LEU A 9 -1.88 7.49 0.12
CA LEU A 9 -1.47 6.29 -0.60
C LEU A 9 0.05 6.21 -0.63
N VAL A 10 0.60 5.16 -0.03
CA VAL A 10 2.03 4.84 -0.10
C VAL A 10 2.25 3.81 -1.21
N ILE A 11 3.03 4.18 -2.22
CA ILE A 11 3.45 3.32 -3.31
C ILE A 11 4.87 2.80 -3.03
N VAL A 12 5.03 1.49 -2.86
CA VAL A 12 6.37 0.88 -2.84
C VAL A 12 6.77 0.57 -4.29
N MET A 13 7.78 1.27 -4.80
CA MET A 13 8.17 1.25 -6.21
C MET A 13 9.60 0.75 -6.48
N GLY A 14 9.84 0.39 -7.74
CA GLY A 14 11.09 -0.20 -8.22
C GLY A 14 10.86 -1.27 -9.31
N THR A 15 11.94 -1.73 -9.92
CA THR A 15 11.92 -2.79 -10.94
C THR A 15 11.56 -4.16 -10.35
N SER A 16 11.36 -5.16 -11.20
CA SER A 16 11.19 -6.55 -10.80
C SER A 16 12.44 -7.03 -10.06
N GLY A 17 12.25 -7.80 -8.98
CA GLY A 17 13.36 -8.24 -8.12
C GLY A 17 13.77 -7.25 -7.04
N SER A 18 13.24 -6.01 -7.02
CA SER A 18 13.56 -5.05 -5.96
C SER A 18 12.95 -5.39 -4.60
N GLY A 19 11.90 -6.23 -4.56
CA GLY A 19 11.24 -6.67 -3.33
C GLY A 19 9.99 -5.88 -2.94
N LYS A 20 9.38 -5.12 -3.88
CA LYS A 20 8.19 -4.27 -3.62
C LYS A 20 7.08 -4.96 -2.83
N SER A 21 6.66 -6.17 -3.23
CA SER A 21 5.55 -6.87 -2.58
C SER A 21 5.88 -7.26 -1.14
N THR A 22 7.11 -7.77 -0.92
CA THR A 22 7.61 -8.14 0.42
C THR A 22 7.69 -6.91 1.33
N VAL A 23 8.34 -5.84 0.86
CA VAL A 23 8.49 -4.60 1.61
C VAL A 23 7.14 -3.92 1.84
N GLY A 24 6.27 -3.87 0.82
CA GLY A 24 4.94 -3.28 0.92
C GLY A 24 4.04 -4.00 1.91
N SER A 25 4.04 -5.33 1.90
CA SER A 25 3.31 -6.12 2.89
C SER A 25 3.84 -5.86 4.30
N ALA A 26 5.16 -5.86 4.51
CA ALA A 26 5.75 -5.61 5.83
C ALA A 26 5.50 -4.17 6.31
N LEU A 27 5.63 -3.18 5.43
CA LEU A 27 5.35 -1.79 5.73
C LEU A 27 3.88 -1.56 6.10
N SER A 28 2.94 -2.19 5.38
CA SER A 28 1.51 -2.10 5.70
C SER A 28 1.17 -2.68 7.07
N ALA A 29 1.83 -3.78 7.46
CA ALA A 29 1.67 -4.38 8.78
C ALA A 29 2.21 -3.45 9.86
N ALA A 30 3.38 -2.83 9.64
CA ALA A 30 3.95 -1.84 10.55
C ALA A 30 3.09 -0.57 10.69
N LEU A 31 2.44 -0.14 9.59
CA LEU A 31 1.52 1.00 9.57
C LEU A 31 0.11 0.66 10.09
N GLY A 32 -0.21 -0.63 10.22
CA GLY A 32 -1.55 -1.10 10.56
C GLY A 32 -2.59 -0.73 9.50
N CYS A 33 -2.28 -0.86 8.21
CA CYS A 33 -3.18 -0.47 7.11
C CYS A 33 -3.29 -1.54 6.02
N ALA A 34 -4.14 -1.30 5.01
CA ALA A 34 -4.35 -2.22 3.90
C ALA A 34 -3.14 -2.29 2.95
N PHE A 35 -2.89 -3.48 2.41
CA PHE A 35 -1.90 -3.72 1.34
C PHE A 35 -2.55 -4.35 0.11
N VAL A 36 -2.11 -3.91 -1.07
CA VAL A 36 -2.42 -4.54 -2.35
C VAL A 36 -1.16 -4.69 -3.18
N ASP A 37 -0.98 -5.84 -3.83
CA ASP A 37 0.01 -5.98 -4.89
C ASP A 37 -0.58 -5.41 -6.18
N GLY A 38 0.03 -4.36 -6.73
CA GLY A 38 -0.48 -3.68 -7.91
C GLY A 38 -0.45 -4.53 -9.17
N ASP A 39 0.38 -5.58 -9.21
CA ASP A 39 0.41 -6.52 -10.34
C ASP A 39 -0.93 -7.29 -10.45
N ASP A 40 -1.64 -7.51 -9.32
CA ASP A 40 -2.96 -8.17 -9.28
C ASP A 40 -4.07 -7.31 -9.88
N LEU A 41 -3.83 -6.01 -10.06
CA LEU A 41 -4.79 -5.05 -10.59
C LEU A 41 -4.67 -4.86 -12.11
N HIS A 42 -3.78 -5.59 -12.78
CA HIS A 42 -3.69 -5.55 -14.23
C HIS A 42 -4.96 -6.06 -14.91
N PRO A 43 -5.44 -5.40 -15.99
CA PRO A 43 -6.49 -5.97 -16.82
C PRO A 43 -5.99 -7.23 -17.51
N ALA A 44 -6.91 -8.14 -17.83
CA ALA A 44 -6.58 -9.41 -18.47
C ALA A 44 -5.77 -9.24 -19.78
N SER A 45 -6.00 -8.16 -20.53
CA SER A 45 -5.23 -7.81 -21.73
C SER A 45 -3.74 -7.59 -21.45
N ASN A 46 -3.40 -6.99 -20.32
CA ASN A 46 -2.01 -6.74 -19.94
C ASN A 46 -1.33 -8.04 -19.51
N VAL A 47 -2.05 -8.84 -18.70
CA VAL A 47 -1.56 -10.16 -18.27
C VAL A 47 -1.29 -11.04 -19.48
N ASP A 48 -2.21 -11.11 -20.45
CA ASP A 48 -2.03 -11.85 -21.69
C ASP A 48 -0.83 -11.36 -22.50
N LYS A 49 -0.69 -10.04 -22.71
CA LYS A 49 0.45 -9.44 -23.43
C LYS A 49 1.79 -9.78 -22.77
N MET A 50 1.89 -9.64 -21.44
CA MET A 50 3.09 -9.99 -20.68
C MET A 50 3.36 -11.50 -20.69
N SER A 51 2.32 -12.34 -20.65
CA SER A 51 2.47 -13.80 -20.72
C SER A 51 3.10 -14.27 -22.04
N ARG A 52 2.91 -13.50 -23.12
CA ARG A 52 3.55 -13.69 -24.43
C ARG A 52 4.95 -13.06 -24.53
N GLY A 53 5.52 -12.59 -23.42
CA GLY A 53 6.83 -11.93 -23.37
C GLY A 53 6.85 -10.53 -24.01
N GLN A 54 5.69 -9.94 -24.29
CA GLN A 54 5.61 -8.62 -24.91
C GLN A 54 5.56 -7.54 -23.83
N PRO A 55 6.45 -6.52 -23.87
CA PRO A 55 6.42 -5.44 -22.90
C PRO A 55 5.17 -4.58 -23.09
N LEU A 56 4.61 -4.11 -21.97
CA LEU A 56 3.54 -3.12 -21.98
C LEU A 56 4.08 -1.75 -22.45
N ASN A 57 3.25 -0.96 -23.11
CA ASN A 57 3.47 0.44 -23.46
C ASN A 57 2.65 1.37 -22.53
N ASP A 58 2.60 2.67 -22.84
CA ASP A 58 1.90 3.66 -22.00
C ASP A 58 0.38 3.51 -22.10
N GLN A 59 -0.15 3.19 -23.28
CA GLN A 59 -1.58 2.95 -23.50
C GLN A 59 -2.07 1.72 -22.74
N ASP A 60 -1.25 0.67 -22.65
CA ASP A 60 -1.58 -0.52 -21.84
C ASP A 60 -1.58 -0.19 -20.34
N ARG A 61 -0.66 0.69 -19.89
CA ARG A 61 -0.47 1.00 -18.46
C ARG A 61 -1.45 2.03 -17.91
N GLU A 62 -1.93 2.97 -18.71
CA GLU A 62 -2.80 4.05 -18.23
C GLU A 62 -4.06 3.53 -17.49
N PRO A 63 -4.87 2.60 -18.04
CA PRO A 63 -6.05 2.09 -17.33
C PRO A 63 -5.70 1.37 -16.02
N TRP A 64 -4.56 0.67 -16.01
CA TRP A 64 -4.05 0.00 -14.82
C TRP A 64 -3.62 1.00 -13.74
N LEU A 65 -2.88 2.06 -14.10
CA LEU A 65 -2.47 3.10 -13.14
C LEU A 65 -3.65 3.89 -12.58
N ILE A 66 -4.67 4.17 -13.40
CA ILE A 66 -5.95 4.75 -12.93
C ILE A 66 -6.60 3.84 -11.90
N THR A 67 -6.60 2.52 -12.13
CA THR A 67 -7.12 1.53 -11.18
C THR A 67 -6.32 1.53 -9.89
N ILE A 68 -4.98 1.56 -9.95
CA ILE A 68 -4.11 1.66 -8.77
C ILE A 68 -4.47 2.89 -7.91
N ARG A 69 -4.57 4.07 -8.54
CA ARG A 69 -4.91 5.31 -7.82
C ARG A 69 -6.28 5.22 -7.18
N ARG A 70 -7.29 4.77 -7.93
CA ARG A 70 -8.67 4.61 -7.43
C ARG A 70 -8.72 3.65 -6.24
N THR A 71 -8.11 2.48 -6.36
CA THR A 71 -8.03 1.49 -5.27
C THR A 71 -7.33 2.07 -4.04
N GLY A 72 -6.23 2.79 -4.23
CA GLY A 72 -5.53 3.44 -3.13
C GLY A 72 -6.38 4.48 -2.40
N LEU A 73 -7.10 5.33 -3.13
CA LEU A 73 -8.04 6.28 -2.56
C LEU A 73 -9.18 5.57 -1.80
N GLU A 74 -9.78 4.55 -2.41
CA GLU A 74 -10.84 3.76 -1.80
C GLU A 74 -10.37 3.11 -0.50
N LEU A 75 -9.18 2.50 -0.47
CA LEU A 75 -8.65 1.86 0.73
C LEU A 75 -8.26 2.85 1.83
N ALA A 76 -7.69 3.99 1.45
CA ALA A 76 -7.30 5.05 2.37
C ALA A 76 -8.51 5.84 2.91
N THR A 77 -9.69 5.74 2.29
CA THR A 77 -10.91 6.43 2.74
C THR A 77 -11.94 5.47 3.36
N SER A 78 -12.09 4.25 2.83
CA SER A 78 -13.12 3.28 3.25
C SER A 78 -12.84 2.65 4.62
N GLN A 79 -11.60 2.62 5.07
CA GLN A 79 -11.27 2.29 6.46
C GLN A 79 -11.94 3.25 7.47
N THR A 80 -12.36 4.44 7.03
CA THR A 80 -13.15 5.39 7.83
C THR A 80 -14.58 4.87 8.05
N LEU A 81 -15.26 4.45 6.98
CA LEU A 81 -16.71 4.12 6.98
C LEU A 81 -17.07 2.87 7.79
N ALA A 82 -16.26 1.80 7.71
CA ALA A 82 -16.49 0.59 8.51
C ALA A 82 -16.36 0.89 10.01
N SER A 83 -15.42 1.76 10.37
CA SER A 83 -15.11 2.04 11.77
C SER A 83 -16.13 2.96 12.46
N ASP A 84 -16.77 3.88 11.73
CA ASP A 84 -17.85 4.72 12.24
C ASP A 84 -19.15 3.93 12.40
N ALA A 85 -19.43 3.01 11.46
CA ALA A 85 -20.55 2.09 11.57
C ALA A 85 -20.37 1.13 12.77
N LEU A 86 -19.17 0.57 12.98
CA LEU A 86 -18.88 -0.27 14.15
C LEU A 86 -18.89 0.54 15.46
N ARG A 87 -18.30 1.74 15.52
CA ARG A 87 -18.35 2.60 16.73
C ARG A 87 -19.77 2.99 17.11
N ASN A 88 -20.62 3.30 16.14
CA ASN A 88 -22.02 3.62 16.38
C ASN A 88 -22.83 2.38 16.81
N LYS A 89 -22.46 1.20 16.31
CA LYS A 89 -23.06 -0.08 16.71
C LYS A 89 -22.62 -0.50 18.11
N GLU A 90 -21.35 -0.33 18.47
CA GLU A 90 -20.80 -0.60 19.80
C GLU A 90 -21.34 0.39 20.85
N LYS A 91 -21.45 1.69 20.53
CA LYS A 91 -22.13 2.68 21.41
C LYS A 91 -23.61 2.37 21.60
N SER A 92 -24.31 1.94 20.54
CA SER A 92 -25.72 1.57 20.63
C SER A 92 -25.92 0.27 21.42
N GLN A 93 -25.03 -0.71 21.28
CA GLN A 93 -25.08 -1.96 22.04
C GLN A 93 -24.68 -1.78 23.50
N SER A 94 -23.68 -0.94 23.81
CA SER A 94 -23.31 -0.62 25.20
C SER A 94 -24.36 0.24 25.90
N ALA A 95 -25.05 1.15 25.20
CA ALA A 95 -26.22 1.84 25.72
C ALA A 95 -27.39 0.87 26.04
N LYS A 96 -27.68 -0.06 25.13
CA LYS A 96 -28.70 -1.11 25.34
C LYS A 96 -28.33 -2.07 26.47
N LEU A 97 -27.04 -2.42 26.60
CA LEU A 97 -26.56 -3.32 27.65
C LEU A 97 -26.57 -2.64 29.02
N ALA A 98 -26.27 -1.34 29.10
CA ALA A 98 -26.41 -0.55 30.32
C ALA A 98 -27.87 -0.45 30.78
N GLU A 99 -28.80 -0.25 29.84
CA GLU A 99 -30.25 -0.20 30.10
C GLU A 99 -30.81 -1.56 30.59
N VAL A 100 -30.32 -2.67 30.02
CA VAL A 100 -30.66 -4.03 30.47
C VAL A 100 -30.02 -4.37 31.83
N TYR A 101 -28.81 -3.87 32.11
CA TYR A 101 -28.14 -4.10 33.38
C TYR A 101 -28.74 -3.30 34.54
N GLU A 102 -29.24 -2.08 34.28
CA GLU A 102 -30.00 -1.28 35.26
C GLU A 102 -31.37 -1.88 35.58
N THR A 103 -32.06 -2.46 34.59
CA THR A 103 -33.33 -3.19 34.82
C THR A 103 -33.11 -4.54 35.51
N SER A 104 -31.97 -5.19 35.30
CA SER A 104 -31.64 -6.48 35.93
C SER A 104 -31.15 -6.33 37.38
N ARG A 105 -30.64 -5.17 37.80
CA ARG A 105 -30.27 -4.91 39.21
C ARG A 105 -31.45 -4.84 40.18
N GLN A 106 -32.68 -4.80 39.68
CA GLN A 106 -33.88 -4.84 40.51
C GLN A 106 -34.37 -6.27 40.81
N SER A 107 -33.71 -7.32 40.30
CA SER A 107 -34.11 -8.69 40.62
C SER A 107 -32.94 -9.67 40.60
N THR A 108 -32.88 -10.49 41.65
CA THR A 108 -32.11 -11.73 41.84
C THR A 108 -30.72 -11.69 42.50
N SER A 109 -30.77 -12.26 43.71
CA SER A 109 -29.75 -12.79 44.59
C SER A 109 -29.18 -14.14 44.11
N GLN A 110 -27.90 -14.36 44.41
CA GLN A 110 -27.18 -15.64 44.66
C GLN A 110 -27.27 -16.77 43.61
N ILE A 111 -26.11 -17.24 43.14
CA ILE A 111 -25.56 -18.61 43.34
C ILE A 111 -24.28 -18.82 42.49
N ASP A 112 -23.29 -19.47 43.11
CA ASP A 112 -22.01 -19.97 42.57
C ASP A 112 -22.15 -21.18 41.63
N LEU A 113 -21.20 -21.36 40.71
CA LEU A 113 -20.30 -22.55 40.60
C LEU A 113 -19.63 -22.70 39.22
N ALA A 114 -18.40 -23.21 39.29
CA ALA A 114 -17.40 -23.42 38.23
C ALA A 114 -17.64 -24.66 37.35
N ALA A 115 -16.99 -24.70 36.17
CA ALA A 115 -16.17 -25.83 35.68
C ALA A 115 -15.68 -25.64 34.21
N GLU A 116 -14.44 -26.08 33.97
CA GLU A 116 -13.67 -26.10 32.72
C GLU A 116 -14.07 -27.26 31.77
N SER A 117 -13.83 -27.11 30.45
CA SER A 117 -12.77 -27.86 29.71
C SER A 117 -12.95 -27.86 28.18
N SER A 118 -11.84 -27.43 27.54
CA SER A 118 -11.25 -27.77 26.24
C SER A 118 -12.02 -28.50 25.12
N SER A 119 -12.11 -27.83 23.97
CA SER A 119 -11.82 -28.45 22.66
C SER A 119 -11.16 -27.43 21.73
N ILE A 120 -9.91 -27.71 21.37
CA ILE A 120 -9.06 -26.88 20.50
C ILE A 120 -9.56 -27.06 19.07
N ARG A 121 -10.35 -26.09 18.60
CA ARG A 121 -10.60 -25.83 17.18
C ARG A 121 -9.84 -24.55 16.84
N ALA A 122 -8.93 -24.63 15.86
CA ALA A 122 -8.12 -23.50 15.42
C ALA A 122 -9.01 -22.27 15.15
N LYS A 123 -8.84 -21.24 15.98
CA LYS A 123 -9.56 -19.98 15.85
C LYS A 123 -9.09 -19.26 14.57
N PRO A 124 -9.99 -18.60 13.83
CA PRO A 124 -9.57 -17.59 12.87
C PRO A 124 -8.73 -16.55 13.63
N GLN A 125 -7.54 -16.25 13.13
CA GLN A 125 -6.68 -15.22 13.68
C GLN A 125 -7.47 -13.89 13.75
N PRO A 126 -7.42 -13.16 14.88
CA PRO A 126 -8.19 -11.93 15.03
C PRO A 126 -7.73 -10.90 14.00
N SER A 127 -8.71 -10.28 13.33
CA SER A 127 -8.53 -9.10 12.48
C SER A 127 -7.69 -8.06 13.24
N GLN A 128 -6.46 -7.82 12.80
CA GLN A 128 -5.59 -6.81 13.38
C GLN A 128 -6.28 -5.44 13.26
N ALA A 129 -6.42 -4.75 14.39
CA ALA A 129 -7.07 -3.44 14.44
C ALA A 129 -6.23 -2.42 13.68
N HIS A 130 -6.72 -1.96 12.52
CA HIS A 130 -6.08 -0.94 11.71
C HIS A 130 -6.11 0.43 12.44
N SER A 131 -4.95 0.91 12.90
CA SER A 131 -4.84 2.15 13.69
C SER A 131 -4.73 3.41 12.81
N ASN A 132 -4.16 3.29 11.60
CA ASN A 132 -4.02 4.41 10.64
C ASN A 132 -5.05 4.32 9.52
N LYS A 133 -6.30 4.70 9.84
CA LYS A 133 -7.48 4.56 8.97
C LYS A 133 -7.44 5.40 7.68
N HIS A 134 -6.40 6.20 7.48
CA HIS A 134 -6.25 7.08 6.32
C HIS A 134 -5.11 6.69 5.39
N ILE A 135 -4.45 5.54 5.62
CA ILE A 135 -3.30 5.11 4.82
C ILE A 135 -3.62 3.81 4.08
N ALA A 136 -3.14 3.69 2.85
CA ALA A 136 -3.08 2.43 2.11
C ALA A 136 -1.68 2.24 1.50
N VAL A 137 -1.20 1.00 1.43
CA VAL A 137 0.07 0.65 0.79
C VAL A 137 -0.21 -0.16 -0.48
N ILE A 138 0.40 0.22 -1.61
CA ILE A 138 0.34 -0.56 -2.85
C ILE A 138 1.74 -0.77 -3.40
N ALA A 139 2.09 -2.01 -3.75
CA ALA A 139 3.30 -2.29 -4.53
C ALA A 139 3.03 -1.95 -6.00
N CYS A 140 3.81 -1.06 -6.62
CA CYS A 140 3.65 -0.71 -8.04
C CYS A 140 4.98 -0.27 -8.64
N SER A 141 5.31 -0.74 -9.85
CA SER A 141 6.61 -0.44 -10.47
C SER A 141 6.87 1.06 -10.66
N SER A 142 5.86 1.84 -11.08
CA SER A 142 5.87 3.31 -11.21
C SER A 142 7.14 3.92 -11.83
N LEU A 143 7.63 3.27 -12.90
CA LEU A 143 8.99 3.46 -13.42
C LEU A 143 9.25 4.83 -14.09
N LYS A 144 8.22 5.44 -14.73
CA LYS A 144 8.34 6.74 -15.39
C LYS A 144 7.79 7.88 -14.51
N LEU A 145 8.34 9.08 -14.67
CA LEU A 145 7.82 10.30 -14.04
C LEU A 145 6.32 10.47 -14.31
N ILE A 146 5.89 10.29 -15.57
CA ILE A 146 4.49 10.45 -15.95
C ILE A 146 3.55 9.45 -15.25
N TYR A 147 4.04 8.25 -14.89
CA TYR A 147 3.24 7.29 -14.13
C TYR A 147 3.05 7.76 -12.70
N ARG A 148 4.14 8.21 -12.05
CA ARG A 148 4.12 8.76 -10.69
C ARG A 148 3.21 9.99 -10.60
N ARG A 149 3.22 10.84 -11.62
CA ARG A 149 2.34 12.00 -11.76
C ARG A 149 0.86 11.64 -11.88
N LEU A 150 0.53 10.64 -12.70
CA LEU A 150 -0.84 10.15 -12.83
C LEU A 150 -1.32 9.58 -11.49
N LEU A 151 -0.49 8.78 -10.82
CA LEU A 151 -0.80 8.26 -9.48
C LEU A 151 -1.00 9.40 -8.45
N ARG A 152 -0.13 10.41 -8.45
CA ARG A 152 -0.29 11.63 -7.65
C ARG A 152 -1.55 12.42 -8.02
N GLY A 153 -2.14 12.22 -9.19
CA GLY A 153 -3.26 12.99 -9.69
C GLY A 153 -2.88 14.37 -10.24
N THR A 154 -1.59 14.61 -10.52
CA THR A 154 -1.13 15.89 -11.09
C THR A 154 -1.26 15.97 -12.61
N ILE A 155 -1.65 14.85 -13.24
CA ILE A 155 -2.12 14.79 -14.63
C ILE A 155 -3.29 13.79 -14.73
N PRO A 156 -4.28 14.03 -15.59
CA PRO A 156 -5.42 13.14 -15.77
C PRO A 156 -5.14 11.95 -16.70
N SER A 157 -4.07 12.03 -17.51
CA SER A 157 -3.69 11.02 -18.50
C SER A 157 -2.19 11.08 -18.79
N LEU A 158 -1.59 9.96 -19.17
CA LEU A 158 -0.20 9.84 -19.60
C LEU A 158 0.10 10.61 -20.89
N THR A 159 -0.91 10.85 -21.73
CA THR A 159 -0.77 11.65 -22.95
C THR A 159 -1.07 13.14 -22.73
N HIS A 160 -1.22 13.58 -21.47
CA HIS A 160 -1.51 14.97 -21.17
C HIS A 160 -0.35 15.89 -21.63
N PRO A 161 -0.62 17.04 -22.28
CA PRO A 161 0.43 17.90 -22.84
C PRO A 161 1.50 18.38 -21.83
N THR A 162 1.14 18.42 -20.55
CA THR A 162 2.04 18.85 -19.46
C THR A 162 2.69 17.69 -18.70
N ALA A 163 2.50 16.43 -19.14
CA ALA A 163 3.00 15.26 -18.41
C ALA A 163 4.51 15.29 -18.17
N SER A 164 5.27 15.83 -19.12
CA SER A 164 6.74 15.97 -19.05
C SER A 164 7.22 17.26 -18.39
N GLN A 165 6.33 18.18 -18.03
CA GLN A 165 6.71 19.45 -17.38
C GLN A 165 7.03 19.22 -15.89
N PRO A 166 7.54 20.20 -15.14
CA PRO A 166 7.60 20.12 -13.68
C PRO A 166 6.21 20.06 -13.04
N GLU A 167 6.09 19.45 -11.86
CA GLU A 167 4.87 19.54 -11.06
C GLU A 167 4.82 20.89 -10.32
N SER A 168 3.68 21.58 -10.38
CA SER A 168 3.51 22.88 -9.74
C SER A 168 2.55 22.86 -8.55
N GLN A 169 1.59 21.92 -8.55
CA GLN A 169 0.55 21.82 -7.52
C GLN A 169 0.20 20.35 -7.26
N LEU A 170 -0.02 20.01 -6.00
CA LEU A 170 -0.51 18.72 -5.56
C LEU A 170 -2.04 18.79 -5.35
N PRO A 171 -2.79 17.74 -5.73
CA PRO A 171 -4.22 17.73 -5.49
C PRO A 171 -4.54 17.54 -4.00
N SER A 172 -5.75 17.96 -3.61
CA SER A 172 -6.22 17.93 -2.21
C SER A 172 -6.99 16.65 -1.83
N ASP A 173 -7.22 15.74 -2.78
CA ASP A 173 -8.03 14.52 -2.56
C ASP A 173 -7.22 13.35 -2.00
N LEU A 174 -5.98 13.17 -2.45
CA LEU A 174 -5.11 12.05 -2.05
C LEU A 174 -3.64 12.47 -2.00
N GLN A 175 -3.00 12.32 -0.84
CA GLN A 175 -1.55 12.44 -0.72
C GLN A 175 -0.93 11.14 -1.25
N VAL A 176 0.01 11.20 -2.18
CA VAL A 176 0.70 10.00 -2.70
C VAL A 176 2.18 10.08 -2.41
N ILE A 177 2.68 9.09 -1.68
CA ILE A 177 4.10 8.95 -1.32
C ILE A 177 4.68 7.74 -2.06
N HIS A 178 5.76 7.94 -2.82
CA HIS A 178 6.51 6.90 -3.50
C HIS A 178 7.75 6.55 -2.69
N ILE A 179 7.82 5.31 -2.19
CA ILE A 179 9.02 4.72 -1.59
C ILE A 179 9.76 3.98 -2.69
N TYR A 180 10.83 4.58 -3.19
CA TYR A 180 11.69 3.97 -4.21
C TYR A 180 12.76 3.12 -3.55
N LEU A 181 12.72 1.82 -3.84
CA LEU A 181 13.76 0.87 -3.43
C LEU A 181 14.94 0.99 -4.40
N ASP A 182 15.99 1.70 -3.96
CA ASP A 182 17.18 1.98 -4.77
C ASP A 182 18.21 0.85 -4.64
N LEU A 183 18.22 -0.06 -5.61
CA LEU A 183 19.15 -1.17 -5.70
C LEU A 183 20.11 -0.98 -6.88
N SER A 184 21.35 -1.44 -6.73
CA SER A 184 22.26 -1.55 -7.87
C SER A 184 21.76 -2.57 -8.89
N LYS A 185 22.14 -2.36 -10.16
CA LYS A 185 21.86 -3.33 -11.25
C LYS A 185 22.38 -4.73 -10.89
N GLN A 186 23.58 -4.81 -10.34
CA GLN A 186 24.24 -6.06 -9.96
C GLN A 186 23.45 -6.81 -8.88
N LEU A 187 22.92 -6.09 -7.88
CA LEU A 187 22.09 -6.70 -6.84
C LEU A 187 20.76 -7.21 -7.40
N LEU A 188 20.13 -6.45 -8.31
CA LEU A 188 18.90 -6.88 -8.99
C LEU A 188 19.14 -8.14 -9.84
N GLU A 189 20.21 -8.17 -10.63
CA GLU A 189 20.61 -9.35 -11.42
C GLU A 189 20.88 -10.56 -10.53
N HIS A 190 21.57 -10.37 -9.40
CA HIS A 190 21.83 -11.43 -8.42
C HIS A 190 20.53 -11.97 -7.81
N ARG A 191 19.62 -11.09 -7.37
CA ARG A 191 18.32 -11.48 -6.80
C ARG A 191 17.45 -12.21 -7.83
N MET A 192 17.46 -11.76 -9.08
CA MET A 192 16.64 -12.34 -10.15
C MET A 192 17.19 -13.68 -10.64
N SER A 193 18.51 -13.84 -10.74
CA SER A 193 19.14 -15.08 -11.19
C SER A 193 19.00 -16.24 -10.20
N ASN A 194 19.01 -15.95 -8.90
CA ASN A 194 18.79 -16.95 -7.85
C ASN A 194 17.33 -17.40 -7.70
N ARG A 195 16.38 -16.72 -8.36
CA ARG A 195 14.97 -17.13 -8.37
C ARG A 195 14.76 -18.27 -9.37
N LYS A 196 14.70 -19.52 -8.89
CA LYS A 196 14.49 -20.74 -9.69
C LYS A 196 13.52 -20.52 -10.87
N GLY A 197 13.96 -20.85 -12.09
CA GLY A 197 13.19 -20.78 -13.34
C GLY A 197 13.57 -19.62 -14.27
N HIS A 198 14.23 -19.98 -15.38
CA HIS A 198 14.36 -19.32 -16.70
C HIS A 198 14.96 -17.91 -16.86
N PHE A 199 15.86 -17.82 -17.86
CA PHE A 199 16.58 -16.64 -18.40
C PHE A 199 15.68 -15.46 -18.79
N MET A 200 14.42 -15.72 -19.18
CA MET A 200 13.41 -14.72 -19.56
C MET A 200 13.15 -13.65 -18.48
N LYS A 201 13.48 -13.95 -17.21
CA LYS A 201 13.37 -13.00 -16.10
C LYS A 201 14.40 -11.85 -16.15
N LEU A 202 15.58 -12.07 -16.74
CA LEU A 202 16.63 -11.04 -16.83
C LEU A 202 16.35 -10.06 -17.95
N ASP A 203 15.86 -10.51 -19.11
CA ASP A 203 15.45 -9.62 -20.20
C ASP A 203 14.34 -8.66 -19.76
N MET A 204 13.38 -9.16 -18.98
CA MET A 204 12.34 -8.33 -18.36
C MET A 204 12.95 -7.29 -17.40
N LEU A 205 13.93 -7.68 -16.57
CA LEU A 205 14.64 -6.74 -15.69
C LEU A 205 15.33 -5.64 -16.52
N TYR A 206 16.02 -6.01 -17.60
CA TYR A 206 16.71 -5.05 -18.46
C TYR A 206 15.74 -4.07 -19.12
N SER A 207 14.64 -4.55 -19.69
CA SER A 207 13.60 -3.69 -20.24
C SER A 207 13.03 -2.71 -19.19
N GLN A 208 12.88 -3.15 -17.94
CA GLN A 208 12.42 -2.28 -16.87
C GLN A 208 13.47 -1.26 -16.41
N LEU A 209 14.75 -1.64 -16.41
CA LEU A 209 15.86 -0.71 -16.13
C LEU A 209 15.96 0.36 -17.23
N ASP A 210 15.80 0.00 -18.50
CA ASP A 210 15.77 0.96 -19.61
C ASP A 210 14.56 1.90 -19.53
N THR A 211 13.44 1.42 -18.97
CA THR A 211 12.24 2.22 -18.75
C THR A 211 12.34 3.11 -17.50
N LEU A 212 13.19 2.75 -16.54
CA LEU A 212 13.26 3.42 -15.24
C LEU A 212 13.81 4.84 -15.37
N GLN A 213 12.96 5.81 -15.09
CA GLN A 213 13.35 7.19 -14.81
C GLN A 213 13.51 7.31 -13.30
N VAL A 214 14.75 7.12 -12.82
CA VAL A 214 15.10 7.16 -11.39
C VAL A 214 14.49 8.41 -10.75
N PRO A 215 13.64 8.27 -9.72
CA PRO A 215 12.98 9.42 -9.15
C PRO A 215 13.98 10.33 -8.44
N ASP A 216 13.70 11.63 -8.42
CA ASP A 216 14.54 12.64 -7.75
C ASP A 216 13.77 13.23 -6.55
N GLU A 217 14.23 12.96 -5.33
CA GLU A 217 13.55 13.36 -4.09
C GLU A 217 13.53 14.88 -3.86
N HIS A 218 14.36 15.64 -4.58
CA HIS A 218 14.41 17.09 -4.50
C HIS A 218 13.56 17.77 -5.56
N LYS A 219 13.19 17.05 -6.63
CA LYS A 219 12.41 17.61 -7.76
C LYS A 219 11.01 17.04 -7.87
N GLU A 220 10.78 15.86 -7.30
CA GLU A 220 9.48 15.19 -7.31
C GLU A 220 8.84 15.21 -5.93
N PHE A 221 7.58 15.62 -5.89
CA PHE A 221 6.81 15.59 -4.66
C PHE A 221 6.54 14.15 -4.18
N GLY A 222 6.62 13.99 -2.86
CA GLY A 222 6.27 12.74 -2.20
C GLY A 222 7.19 11.58 -2.54
N VAL A 223 8.45 11.80 -2.94
CA VAL A 223 9.43 10.72 -3.16
C VAL A 223 10.28 10.54 -1.90
N ILE A 224 10.42 9.28 -1.49
CA ILE A 224 11.31 8.78 -0.44
C ILE A 224 12.22 7.74 -1.10
N LYS A 225 13.54 7.89 -0.95
CA LYS A 225 14.51 6.90 -1.42
C LYS A 225 14.97 6.05 -0.25
N VAL A 226 14.90 4.74 -0.42
CA VAL A 226 15.45 3.78 0.54
C VAL A 226 16.55 3.00 -0.15
N LYS A 227 17.78 3.14 0.35
CA LYS A 227 18.94 2.44 -0.23
C LYS A 227 18.90 0.98 0.21
N VAL A 228 19.08 0.07 -0.74
CA VAL A 228 19.03 -1.36 -0.47
C VAL A 228 20.30 -2.02 -1.01
N GLU A 229 21.09 -2.57 -0.11
CA GLU A 229 22.31 -3.32 -0.39
C GLU A 229 22.10 -4.82 -0.16
N SER A 230 23.12 -5.64 -0.43
CA SER A 230 23.03 -7.11 -0.35
C SER A 230 22.61 -7.62 1.03
N GLU A 231 23.13 -7.01 2.10
CA GLU A 231 22.89 -7.42 3.49
C GLU A 231 21.68 -6.71 4.13
N THR A 232 21.08 -5.74 3.42
CA THR A 232 19.94 -4.98 3.97
C THR A 232 18.72 -5.88 4.08
N THR A 233 18.24 -6.06 5.31
CA THR A 233 17.06 -6.86 5.64
C THR A 233 15.76 -6.13 5.33
N THR A 234 14.65 -6.86 5.21
CA THR A 234 13.33 -6.21 5.00
C THR A 234 12.96 -5.29 6.17
N ASP A 235 13.30 -5.67 7.40
CA ASP A 235 13.00 -4.87 8.59
C ASP A 235 13.78 -3.56 8.61
N GLU A 236 15.04 -3.55 8.17
CA GLU A 236 15.83 -2.32 8.01
C GLU A 236 15.25 -1.40 6.95
N ILE A 237 14.82 -1.95 5.80
CA ILE A 237 14.15 -1.19 4.73
C ILE A 237 12.85 -0.56 5.24
N VAL A 238 12.02 -1.34 5.95
CA VAL A 238 10.76 -0.86 6.53
C VAL A 238 11.03 0.18 7.61
N LYS A 239 12.05 -0.01 8.44
CA LYS A 239 12.44 0.96 9.47
C LYS A 239 12.87 2.29 8.84
N ASP A 240 13.73 2.27 7.84
CA ASP A 240 14.16 3.48 7.12
C ASP A 240 12.97 4.21 6.49
N ALA A 241 12.11 3.47 5.76
CA ALA A 241 10.87 4.01 5.21
C ALA A 241 9.97 4.67 6.28
N MET A 242 9.76 4.00 7.42
CA MET A 242 8.95 4.51 8.53
C MET A 242 9.56 5.76 9.16
N ASP A 243 10.87 5.79 9.35
CA ASP A 243 11.58 6.94 9.92
C ASP A 243 11.47 8.16 8.99
N GLN A 244 11.63 7.97 7.67
CA GLN A 244 11.47 9.03 6.69
C GLN A 244 10.01 9.52 6.56
N LEU A 245 9.03 8.63 6.67
CA LEU A 245 7.60 9.01 6.70
C LEU A 245 7.29 9.89 7.92
N LYS A 246 7.80 9.54 9.11
CA LYS A 246 7.66 10.35 10.34
C LYS A 246 8.33 11.71 10.23
N GLN A 247 9.57 11.75 9.74
CA GLN A 247 10.33 13.00 9.57
C GLN A 247 9.61 13.98 8.63
N ARG A 248 8.86 13.46 7.65
CA ARG A 248 8.07 14.25 6.71
C ARG A 248 6.65 14.55 7.19
N GLY A 249 6.28 14.14 8.41
CA GLY A 249 4.96 14.37 9.00
C GLY A 249 3.83 13.64 8.27
N VAL A 250 4.14 12.54 7.58
CA VAL A 250 3.13 11.69 6.92
C VAL A 250 2.43 10.81 7.95
N ILE A 251 3.16 10.34 8.97
CA ILE A 251 2.69 9.49 10.08
C ILE A 251 3.23 9.97 11.43
#